data_AF-A0AAV4I2R2-F1
#
_entry.id   AF-A0AAV4I2R2-F1
#
_cell.length_a   1.000
_cell.length_b   1.000
_cell.length_c   1.000
_cell.angle_alpha   90.00
_cell.angle_beta   90.00
_cell.angle_gamma   90.00
#
_symmetry.space_group_name_H-M   'P 1'
#
loop_
_entity.id
_entity.type
_entity.pdbx_description
1 polymer ?
#
loop_
_entity_poly.entity_id
_entity_poly.type
_entity_poly.pdbx_seq_one_letter_code
_entity_poly.pdbx_strand_id
1 'polypeptide(L)'
;MHPRSKQRHSIDLAICLRGDIRDLEVTKVMREAECWTDHHLVKSVLTIHIIPTHHKKKIIRPPFNVSKPTNISREKQFAEDLGDRLTSLGYMTGKVKPVQNPCEEVSDVHCWTETKGPKVTV
;
A
#
# COMPACT_ATOMS: atom_id res chain seq x y z
N MET A 1 38.34 37.55 1.98
CA MET A 1 38.86 37.49 0.58
C MET A 1 39.62 36.18 0.46
N HIS A 2 39.36 35.33 -0.54
CA HIS A 2 40.07 34.05 -0.60
C HIS A 2 41.56 34.25 -0.84
N PRO A 3 42.45 33.57 -0.09
CA PRO A 3 43.88 33.64 -0.32
C PRO A 3 44.29 33.23 -1.75
N ARG A 4 43.58 32.28 -2.37
CA ARG A 4 43.95 31.72 -3.68
C ARG A 4 43.27 32.42 -4.87
N SER A 5 42.00 32.80 -4.76
CA SER A 5 41.22 33.34 -5.90
C SER A 5 41.06 34.86 -5.87
N LYS A 6 41.44 35.53 -4.76
CA LYS A 6 41.30 36.98 -4.54
C LYS A 6 39.87 37.53 -4.75
N GLN A 7 38.87 36.66 -4.85
CA GLN A 7 37.45 37.00 -4.98
C GLN A 7 36.72 36.69 -3.67
N ARG A 8 35.56 37.33 -3.46
CA ARG A 8 34.57 36.83 -2.49
C ARG A 8 33.85 35.66 -3.14
N HIS A 9 34.13 34.45 -2.70
CA HIS A 9 33.25 33.31 -2.99
C HIS A 9 32.17 33.27 -1.91
N SER A 10 30.92 33.35 -2.35
CA SER A 10 29.77 33.00 -1.53
C SER A 10 29.53 31.51 -1.73
N ILE A 11 29.59 30.75 -0.64
CA ILE A 11 29.31 29.31 -0.63
C ILE A 11 27.89 29.02 -0.13
N ASP A 12 27.20 30.06 0.34
CA ASP A 12 25.89 30.00 0.95
C ASP A 12 24.81 30.11 -0.14
N LEU A 13 24.00 29.08 -0.31
CA LEU A 13 23.03 28.95 -1.39
C LEU A 13 21.67 28.49 -0.83
N ALA A 14 20.59 29.06 -1.34
CA ALA A 14 19.24 28.54 -1.17
C ALA A 14 18.83 27.82 -2.46
N ILE A 15 18.66 26.50 -2.38
CA ILE A 15 18.35 25.65 -3.53
C ILE A 15 16.86 25.32 -3.51
N CYS A 16 16.18 25.50 -4.64
CA CYS A 16 14.80 25.09 -4.85
C CYS A 16 14.68 24.22 -6.10
N LEU A 17 13.63 23.40 -6.17
CA LEU A 17 13.32 22.65 -7.38
C LEU A 17 12.81 23.60 -8.47
N ARG A 18 13.02 23.23 -9.74
CA ARG A 18 12.59 24.05 -10.88
C ARG A 18 11.09 24.37 -10.87
N GLY A 19 10.26 23.48 -10.34
CA GLY A 19 8.82 23.68 -10.20
C GLY A 19 8.45 24.75 -9.17
N ASP A 20 9.28 24.89 -8.14
CA ASP A 20 8.98 25.70 -6.95
C ASP A 20 9.58 27.12 -7.06
N ILE A 21 10.28 27.42 -8.16
CA ILE A 21 10.87 28.75 -8.42
C ILE A 21 9.82 29.86 -8.35
N ARG A 22 8.57 29.55 -8.71
CA ARG A 22 7.46 30.52 -8.66
C ARG A 22 7.07 30.90 -7.23
N ASP A 23 7.32 30.01 -6.27
CA ASP A 23 7.00 30.22 -4.86
C ASP A 23 8.15 30.92 -4.11
N LEU A 24 9.32 31.04 -4.74
CA LEU A 24 10.48 31.77 -4.22
C LEU A 24 10.35 33.26 -4.53
N GLU A 25 9.88 34.04 -3.57
CA GLU A 25 9.60 35.47 -3.75
C GLU A 25 10.88 36.32 -3.75
N VAL A 26 11.82 36.01 -2.86
CA VAL A 26 13.05 36.77 -2.68
C VAL A 26 14.19 35.81 -2.44
N THR A 27 15.34 36.06 -3.06
CA THR A 27 16.63 35.51 -2.65
C THR A 27 17.66 36.63 -2.74
N LYS A 28 18.22 37.05 -1.60
CA LYS A 28 19.20 38.12 -1.56
C LYS A 28 20.25 37.91 -0.49
N VAL A 29 21.45 38.42 -0.77
CA VAL A 29 22.55 38.51 0.19
C VAL A 29 22.37 39.77 1.04
N MET A 30 22.38 39.64 2.36
CA MET A 30 22.28 40.75 3.32
C MET A 30 23.67 41.28 3.65
N ARG A 31 24.12 42.30 2.92
CA ARG A 31 25.49 42.85 3.00
C ARG A 31 25.80 43.62 4.28
N GLU A 32 24.78 44.15 4.95
CA GLU A 32 24.88 44.99 6.15
C GLU A 32 24.43 44.25 7.42
N ALA A 33 24.13 42.96 7.30
CA ALA A 33 23.87 42.15 8.48
C ALA A 33 25.19 41.97 9.23
N GLU A 34 25.32 42.58 10.40
CA GLU A 34 26.46 42.34 11.27
C GLU A 34 26.36 40.93 11.84
N CYS A 35 27.14 40.02 11.29
CA CYS A 35 27.26 38.64 11.74
C CYS A 35 28.70 38.39 12.19
N TRP A 36 28.86 37.57 13.23
CA TRP A 36 30.15 37.22 13.84
C TRP A 36 31.03 36.31 12.96
N THR A 37 30.67 36.17 11.68
CA THR A 37 31.27 35.25 10.73
C THR A 37 31.83 36.01 9.54
N ASP A 38 32.80 35.44 8.84
CA ASP A 38 33.34 35.98 7.59
C ASP A 38 32.44 35.72 6.36
N HIS A 39 31.26 35.14 6.58
CA HIS A 39 30.25 34.84 5.57
C HIS A 39 29.14 35.90 5.51
N HIS A 40 28.53 36.06 4.33
CA HIS A 40 27.36 36.94 4.17
C HIS A 40 26.10 36.16 4.44
N LEU A 41 25.18 36.73 5.22
CA LEU A 41 23.87 36.12 5.42
C LEU A 41 23.08 36.12 4.11
N VAL A 42 22.56 34.96 3.72
CA VAL A 42 21.65 34.82 2.56
C VAL A 42 20.23 34.65 3.08
N LYS A 43 19.31 35.50 2.60
CA LYS A 43 17.89 35.43 2.93
C LYS A 43 17.11 35.00 1.71
N SER A 44 16.31 33.95 1.88
CA SER A 44 15.28 33.55 0.93
C SER A 44 13.90 33.56 1.57
N VAL A 45 12.92 34.09 0.86
CA VAL A 45 11.51 34.15 1.28
C VAL A 45 10.71 33.28 0.32
N LEU A 46 9.93 32.35 0.87
CA LEU A 46 9.15 31.38 0.12
C LEU A 46 7.70 31.39 0.60
N THR A 47 6.76 31.28 -0.34
CA THR A 47 5.34 31.13 -0.06
C THR A 47 4.93 29.67 -0.23
N ILE A 48 4.73 28.98 0.89
CA ILE A 48 4.45 27.53 0.90
C ILE A 48 2.95 27.30 1.06
N HIS A 49 2.34 26.67 0.06
CA HIS A 49 0.94 26.24 0.11
C HIS A 49 0.81 24.83 0.67
N ILE A 50 0.46 24.72 1.95
CA ILE A 50 0.19 23.43 2.59
C ILE A 50 -1.25 23.03 2.28
N ILE A 51 -1.43 22.12 1.32
CA ILE A 51 -2.74 21.50 1.07
C ILE A 51 -2.97 20.48 2.19
N PRO A 52 -4.03 20.63 3.02
CA PRO A 52 -4.34 19.63 4.04
C PRO A 52 -4.64 18.31 3.35
N THR A 53 -3.78 17.32 3.59
CA THR A 53 -3.97 15.96 3.07
C THR A 53 -5.14 15.33 3.81
N HIS A 54 -6.32 15.29 3.19
CA HIS A 54 -7.41 14.49 3.70
C HIS A 54 -6.98 13.02 3.61
N HIS A 55 -6.65 12.40 4.75
CA HIS A 55 -6.39 10.96 4.80
C HIS A 55 -7.60 10.25 4.19
N LYS A 56 -7.43 9.66 2.99
CA LYS A 56 -8.49 8.85 2.40
C LYS A 56 -8.72 7.68 3.35
N LYS A 57 -9.95 7.54 3.86
CA LYS A 57 -10.35 6.32 4.59
C LYS A 57 -9.95 5.13 3.71
N LYS A 58 -9.23 4.15 4.26
CA LYS A 58 -8.86 2.94 3.51
C LYS A 58 -10.12 2.41 2.84
N ILE A 59 -10.12 2.30 1.51
CA ILE A 59 -11.22 1.67 0.77
C ILE A 59 -11.19 0.20 1.17
N ILE A 60 -12.02 -0.18 2.14
CA ILE A 60 -12.25 -1.58 2.46
C ILE A 60 -13.04 -2.14 1.30
N ARG A 61 -12.38 -2.94 0.46
CA ARG A 61 -13.07 -3.66 -0.61
C ARG A 61 -13.95 -4.74 0.05
N PRO A 62 -15.22 -4.90 -0.36
CA PRO A 62 -16.02 -6.01 0.13
C PRO A 62 -15.34 -7.34 -0.24
N PRO A 63 -15.47 -8.38 0.60
CA PRO A 63 -14.92 -9.69 0.30
C PRO A 63 -15.51 -10.23 -1.01
N PHE A 64 -14.70 -10.95 -1.78
CA PHE A 64 -15.16 -11.55 -3.03
C PHE A 64 -16.22 -12.62 -2.73
N ASN A 65 -17.38 -12.54 -3.37
CA ASN A 65 -18.42 -13.54 -3.19
C ASN A 65 -18.07 -14.80 -3.99
N VAL A 66 -17.55 -15.83 -3.31
CA VAL A 66 -17.21 -17.13 -3.91
C VAL A 66 -18.41 -18.03 -4.19
N SER A 67 -19.60 -17.72 -3.63
CA SER A 67 -20.80 -18.54 -3.81
C SER A 67 -21.52 -18.33 -5.15
N LYS A 68 -21.19 -17.26 -5.89
CA LYS A 68 -21.89 -16.87 -7.11
C LYS A 68 -20.89 -16.48 -8.19
N PRO A 69 -20.37 -17.44 -8.97
CA PRO A 69 -19.53 -17.11 -10.11
C PRO A 69 -20.35 -16.31 -11.14
N THR A 70 -19.80 -15.18 -11.57
CA THR A 70 -20.47 -14.32 -12.57
C THR A 70 -20.48 -14.95 -13.96
N ASN A 71 -19.59 -15.93 -14.22
CA ASN A 71 -19.41 -16.56 -15.52
C ASN A 71 -19.66 -18.07 -15.43
N ILE A 72 -20.81 -18.49 -15.95
CA ILE A 72 -21.27 -19.88 -15.95
C ILE A 72 -20.34 -20.78 -16.77
N SER A 73 -19.75 -20.28 -17.86
CA SER A 73 -18.83 -21.07 -18.70
C SER A 73 -17.54 -21.41 -17.95
N ARG A 74 -17.00 -20.47 -17.17
CA ARG A 74 -15.81 -20.71 -16.34
C ARG A 74 -16.09 -21.66 -15.18
N GLU A 75 -17.28 -21.59 -14.61
CA GLU A 75 -17.71 -22.53 -13.57
C GLU A 75 -17.73 -23.97 -14.08
N LYS A 76 -18.31 -24.19 -15.27
CA LYS A 76 -18.31 -25.52 -15.91
C LYS A 76 -16.92 -26.05 -16.19
N GLN A 77 -16.06 -25.22 -16.81
CA GLN A 77 -14.67 -25.60 -17.09
C GLN A 77 -13.90 -25.95 -15.82
N PHE A 78 -14.10 -25.19 -14.75
CA PHE A 78 -13.46 -25.47 -13.47
C PHE A 78 -13.96 -26.78 -12.86
N ALA A 79 -15.26 -27.07 -12.94
CA ALA A 79 -15.82 -28.32 -12.44
C ALA A 79 -15.28 -29.54 -13.19
N GLU A 80 -15.13 -29.44 -14.52
CA GLU A 80 -14.53 -30.48 -15.37
C GLU A 80 -13.05 -30.70 -15.02
N ASP A 81 -12.23 -29.65 -15.00
CA ASP A 81 -10.80 -29.73 -14.66
C ASP A 81 -10.58 -30.27 -13.24
N LEU A 82 -11.44 -29.87 -12.29
CA LEU A 82 -11.40 -30.39 -10.92
C LEU A 82 -11.72 -31.89 -10.90
N GLY A 83 -12.74 -32.32 -11.65
CA GLY A 83 -13.10 -33.74 -11.78
C GLY A 83 -11.95 -34.57 -12.35
N ASP A 84 -11.31 -34.09 -13.41
CA ASP A 84 -10.17 -34.75 -14.04
C ASP A 84 -8.98 -34.85 -13.09
N ARG A 85 -8.66 -33.76 -12.37
CA ARG A 85 -7.58 -33.74 -11.38
C ARG A 85 -7.85 -34.67 -10.20
N LEU A 86 -9.06 -34.67 -9.65
CA LEU A 86 -9.43 -35.58 -8.57
C LEU A 86 -9.38 -37.05 -9.00
N THR A 87 -9.77 -37.33 -10.24
CA THR A 87 -9.67 -38.66 -10.84
C THR A 87 -8.20 -39.07 -11.03
N SER A 88 -7.35 -38.16 -11.51
CA SER A 88 -5.92 -38.41 -11.69
C SER A 88 -5.19 -38.67 -10.37
N LEU A 89 -5.64 -38.05 -9.29
CA LEU A 89 -5.11 -38.23 -7.93
C LEU A 89 -5.70 -39.46 -7.22
N GLY A 90 -6.59 -40.21 -7.86
CA GLY A 90 -7.16 -41.45 -7.32
C GLY A 90 -8.24 -41.24 -6.26
N TYR A 91 -8.76 -40.01 -6.09
CA TYR A 91 -9.83 -39.74 -5.12
C TYR A 91 -11.21 -40.22 -5.59
N MET A 92 -11.41 -40.45 -6.89
CA MET A 92 -12.70 -40.80 -7.50
C MET A 92 -12.83 -42.26 -7.96
N THR A 93 -11.92 -43.17 -7.57
CA THR A 93 -11.92 -44.58 -8.03
C THR A 93 -12.91 -45.51 -7.29
N GLY A 94 -13.87 -44.98 -6.54
CA GLY A 94 -14.96 -45.75 -5.94
C GLY A 94 -16.23 -45.66 -6.79
N LYS A 95 -16.88 -46.80 -7.09
CA LYS A 95 -18.22 -46.81 -7.72
C LYS A 95 -19.17 -45.95 -6.88
N VAL A 96 -19.45 -44.73 -7.33
CA VAL A 96 -20.57 -43.94 -6.80
C VAL A 96 -21.84 -44.69 -7.19
N LYS A 97 -22.46 -45.38 -6.22
CA LYS A 97 -23.85 -45.80 -6.38
C LYS A 97 -24.68 -44.53 -6.55
N PRO A 98 -25.61 -44.47 -7.52
CA PRO A 98 -26.47 -43.32 -7.64
C PRO A 98 -27.20 -43.15 -6.30
N VAL A 99 -27.08 -41.97 -5.69
CA VAL A 99 -27.89 -41.60 -4.52
C VAL A 99 -29.33 -41.58 -5.00
N GLN A 100 -30.05 -42.67 -4.72
CA GLN A 100 -31.49 -42.72 -4.85
C GLN A 100 -32.06 -42.15 -3.55
N ASN A 101 -32.65 -40.96 -3.68
CA ASN A 101 -33.47 -40.20 -2.73
C ASN A 101 -32.74 -39.09 -1.93
N PRO A 102 -33.34 -37.88 -1.81
CA PRO A 102 -32.64 -36.66 -1.40
C PRO A 102 -32.74 -36.32 0.09
N CYS A 103 -33.29 -37.19 0.93
CA CYS A 103 -33.60 -36.86 2.31
C CYS A 103 -33.29 -38.04 3.23
N GLU A 104 -32.09 -38.09 3.77
CA GLU A 104 -31.84 -38.73 5.07
C GLU A 104 -30.61 -38.05 5.69
N GLU A 105 -30.83 -37.50 6.90
CA GLU A 105 -29.82 -36.85 7.71
C GLU A 105 -28.63 -37.79 7.94
N VAL A 106 -27.43 -37.34 7.57
CA VAL A 106 -26.21 -37.89 8.17
C VAL A 106 -25.51 -36.75 8.87
N SER A 107 -25.86 -36.64 10.14
CA SER A 107 -25.04 -36.05 11.19
C SER A 107 -23.62 -36.59 11.10
N ASP A 108 -22.67 -35.78 10.65
CA ASP A 108 -21.26 -35.82 11.05
C ASP A 108 -20.54 -34.59 10.49
N VAL A 109 -21.02 -33.41 10.92
CA VAL A 109 -20.21 -32.19 10.84
C VAL A 109 -19.20 -32.28 11.97
N HIS A 110 -18.00 -32.81 11.68
CA HIS A 110 -16.84 -32.59 12.52
C HIS A 110 -16.50 -31.09 12.47
N CYS A 111 -17.16 -30.36 13.36
CA CYS A 111 -16.99 -28.94 13.58
C CYS A 111 -15.57 -28.71 14.12
N TRP A 112 -14.66 -28.25 13.27
CA TRP A 112 -13.41 -27.64 13.73
C TRP A 112 -13.78 -26.33 14.42
N THR A 113 -14.07 -26.41 15.71
CA THR A 113 -14.08 -25.23 16.57
C THR A 113 -12.64 -24.87 16.90
N GLU A 114 -12.28 -23.64 16.56
CA GLU A 114 -11.06 -22.98 16.99
C GLU A 114 -11.06 -22.92 18.52
N THR A 115 -10.27 -23.78 19.17
CA THR A 115 -10.13 -23.75 20.63
C THR A 115 -9.43 -22.46 21.02
N LYS A 116 -10.20 -21.48 21.49
CA LYS A 116 -9.65 -20.32 22.19
C LYS A 116 -8.97 -20.84 23.46
N GLY A 117 -7.64 -20.90 23.43
CA GLY A 117 -6.83 -21.19 24.60
C GLY A 117 -7.15 -20.21 25.76
N PRO A 118 -6.92 -20.62 27.01
CA PRO A 118 -7.24 -19.80 28.18
C PRO A 118 -6.51 -18.47 28.13
N LYS A 119 -7.27 -17.38 28.30
CA LYS A 119 -6.72 -16.04 28.53
C LYS A 119 -6.07 -16.01 29.91
N VAL A 120 -4.76 -16.18 29.95
CA VAL A 120 -3.96 -15.78 31.11
C VAL A 120 -3.92 -14.26 31.11
N THR A 121 -4.49 -13.66 32.15
CA THR A 121 -4.33 -12.22 32.43
C THR A 121 -3.51 -12.13 33.70
N VAL A 122 -2.36 -11.48 33.61
CA VAL A 122 -1.46 -11.10 34.72
C VAL A 122 -1.90 -9.75 35.25
#